data_AF-A0A221W5N5-F1
#
_entry.id   AF-A0A221W5N5-F1
#
_cell.length_a   1.000
_cell.length_b   1.000
_cell.length_c   1.000
_cell.angle_alpha   90.00
_cell.angle_beta   90.00
_cell.angle_gamma   90.00
#
_symmetry.space_group_name_H-M   'P 1'
#
loop_
_entity.id
_entity.type
_entity.pdbx_description
1 polymer ?
#
loop_
_entity_poly.entity_id
_entity_poly.type
_entity_poly.pdbx_seq_one_letter_code
_entity_poly.pdbx_strand_id
1 'polypeptide(L)'
;MTGRLLDRGPRSAAPDRSSPTADVHGLAEAHVRRLRARYDWRAEWHRRFFRLGGLLIILASASLPLLTTLEYENKDFVLSAAGVVIAVLTGLQTFYRWDKSWATLRAAESSLTELLWEWRLRQEEAAGLTGEEADRVRRAATERMLAGVREVRHRESEDYFAELRFPAARPR
;
A
#
# COMPACT_ATOMS: atom_id res chain seq x y z
N MET A 1 -22.51 -73.03 -23.35
CA MET A 1 -21.46 -72.49 -22.47
C MET A 1 -20.63 -71.54 -23.32
N THR A 2 -20.49 -70.23 -23.10
CA THR A 2 -20.67 -69.39 -21.91
C THR A 2 -20.73 -67.95 -22.43
N GLY A 3 -21.86 -67.25 -22.22
CA GLY A 3 -22.04 -65.85 -22.59
C GLY A 3 -21.37 -64.95 -21.55
N ARG A 4 -20.43 -64.12 -22.00
CA ARG A 4 -19.65 -63.21 -21.16
C ARG A 4 -20.48 -61.94 -20.91
N LEU A 5 -21.11 -61.86 -19.74
CA LEU A 5 -21.76 -60.66 -19.20
C LEU A 5 -20.72 -59.54 -19.03
N LEU A 6 -20.90 -58.44 -19.74
CA LEU A 6 -20.19 -57.19 -19.49
C LEU A 6 -20.91 -56.46 -18.35
N ASP A 7 -20.34 -56.59 -17.17
CA ASP A 7 -20.67 -55.83 -15.97
C ASP A 7 -20.34 -54.34 -16.21
N ARG A 8 -21.38 -53.53 -16.44
CA ARG A 8 -21.27 -52.06 -16.45
C ARG A 8 -21.21 -51.62 -15.00
N GLY A 9 -19.99 -51.49 -14.48
CA GLY A 9 -19.72 -50.86 -13.20
C GLY A 9 -20.38 -49.47 -13.08
N PRO A 10 -20.61 -49.01 -11.84
CA PRO A 10 -21.34 -47.78 -11.58
C PRO A 10 -20.68 -46.61 -12.31
N ARG A 11 -21.48 -45.89 -13.12
CA ARG A 11 -21.06 -44.63 -13.73
C ARG A 11 -20.60 -43.71 -12.62
N SER A 12 -19.30 -43.48 -12.53
CA SER A 12 -18.71 -42.44 -11.69
C SER A 12 -19.47 -41.15 -11.98
N ALA A 13 -20.22 -40.66 -10.99
CA ALA A 13 -20.87 -39.37 -11.07
C ALA A 13 -19.83 -38.33 -11.48
N ALA A 14 -20.15 -37.53 -12.49
CA ALA A 14 -19.31 -36.42 -12.89
C ALA A 14 -19.00 -35.58 -11.64
N PRO A 15 -17.75 -35.11 -11.46
CA PRO A 15 -17.40 -34.29 -10.31
C PRO A 15 -18.33 -33.09 -10.28
N ASP A 16 -19.05 -32.96 -9.18
CA ASP A 16 -19.89 -31.83 -8.87
C ASP A 16 -19.03 -30.56 -8.93
N ARG A 17 -19.17 -29.81 -10.03
CA ARG A 17 -18.48 -28.53 -10.24
C ARG A 17 -19.02 -27.41 -9.34
N SER A 18 -19.99 -27.71 -8.45
CA SER A 18 -20.49 -26.79 -7.43
C SER A 18 -19.71 -26.82 -6.11
N SER A 19 -18.50 -27.40 -6.11
CA SER A 19 -17.51 -27.10 -5.06
C SER A 19 -17.39 -25.57 -4.97
N PRO A 20 -17.70 -24.95 -3.81
CA PRO A 20 -17.78 -23.50 -3.71
C PRO A 20 -16.39 -22.95 -4.05
N THR A 21 -16.24 -22.40 -5.26
CA THR A 21 -15.13 -21.50 -5.56
C THR A 21 -15.22 -20.46 -4.48
N ALA A 22 -14.31 -20.51 -3.50
CA ALA A 22 -14.21 -19.54 -2.43
C ALA A 22 -14.48 -18.17 -3.05
N ASP A 23 -15.57 -17.51 -2.62
CA ASP A 23 -16.18 -16.37 -3.32
C ASP A 23 -15.08 -15.42 -3.82
N VAL A 24 -14.74 -15.54 -5.10
CA VAL A 24 -13.53 -14.91 -5.68
C VAL A 24 -13.67 -13.40 -5.57
N HIS A 25 -14.91 -12.91 -5.59
CA HIS A 25 -15.29 -11.53 -5.37
C HIS A 25 -14.98 -11.10 -3.93
N GLY A 26 -15.39 -11.88 -2.93
CA GLY A 26 -15.06 -11.64 -1.52
C GLY A 26 -13.56 -11.69 -1.24
N LEU A 27 -12.82 -12.60 -1.87
CA LEU A 27 -11.36 -12.66 -1.78
C LEU A 27 -10.68 -11.44 -2.40
N ALA A 28 -11.15 -11.01 -3.57
CA ALA A 28 -10.66 -9.80 -4.23
C ALA A 28 -10.92 -8.55 -3.38
N GLU A 29 -12.12 -8.41 -2.82
CA GLU A 29 -12.45 -7.30 -1.93
C GLU A 29 -11.58 -7.31 -0.67
N ALA A 30 -11.44 -8.46 -0.01
CA ALA A 30 -10.59 -8.59 1.18
C ALA A 30 -9.12 -8.26 0.88
N HIS A 31 -8.63 -8.63 -0.31
CA HIS A 31 -7.29 -8.25 -0.77
C HIS A 31 -7.15 -6.72 -0.90
N VAL A 32 -8.06 -6.06 -1.61
CA VAL A 32 -8.02 -4.61 -1.84
C VAL A 32 -8.17 -3.83 -0.52
N ARG A 33 -9.08 -4.25 0.36
CA ARG A 33 -9.26 -3.62 1.69
C ARG A 33 -7.99 -3.72 2.55
N ARG A 34 -7.37 -4.91 2.61
CA ARG A 34 -6.09 -5.10 3.32
C ARG A 34 -4.96 -4.30 2.71
N LEU A 35 -4.96 -4.15 1.38
CA LEU A 35 -3.97 -3.33 0.70
C LEU A 35 -4.15 -1.86 1.10
N ARG A 36 -5.35 -1.31 0.97
CA ARG A 36 -5.68 0.07 1.37
C ARG A 36 -5.30 0.37 2.83
N ALA A 37 -5.66 -0.52 3.76
CA ALA A 37 -5.34 -0.32 5.18
C ALA A 37 -3.83 -0.22 5.45
N ARG A 38 -3.00 -0.94 4.68
CA ARG A 38 -1.54 -0.81 4.77
C ARG A 38 -1.04 0.53 4.24
N TYR A 39 -1.64 1.06 3.17
CA TYR A 39 -1.34 2.41 2.67
C TYR A 39 -1.73 3.48 3.68
N ASP A 40 -2.93 3.41 4.26
CA ASP A 40 -3.40 4.33 5.29
C ASP A 40 -2.44 4.36 6.50
N TRP A 41 -2.11 3.18 7.05
CA TRP A 41 -1.18 3.06 8.17
C TRP A 41 0.19 3.67 7.86
N ARG A 42 0.72 3.38 6.67
CA ARG A 42 2.02 3.90 6.23
C ARG A 42 1.99 5.41 6.03
N ALA A 43 0.93 5.94 5.43
CA ALA A 43 0.73 7.37 5.22
C ALA A 43 0.66 8.13 6.56
N GLU A 44 -0.05 7.59 7.55
CA GLU A 44 -0.07 8.18 8.90
C GLU A 44 1.32 8.18 9.55
N TRP A 45 2.08 7.09 9.39
CA TRP A 45 3.45 6.99 9.90
C TRP A 45 4.32 8.11 9.32
N HIS A 46 4.31 8.32 8.00
CA HIS A 46 5.09 9.40 7.38
C HIS A 46 4.71 10.80 7.89
N ARG A 47 3.42 11.05 8.13
CA ARG A 47 2.95 12.33 8.72
C ARG A 47 3.44 12.51 10.15
N ARG A 48 3.43 11.45 10.97
CA ARG A 48 3.95 11.49 12.35
C ARG A 48 5.46 11.75 12.34
N PHE A 49 6.24 11.10 11.47
CA PHE A 49 7.69 11.33 11.37
C PHE A 49 8.03 12.74 10.93
N PHE A 50 7.30 13.30 9.96
CA PHE A 50 7.50 14.68 9.55
C PHE A 50 7.27 15.67 10.70
N ARG A 51 6.16 15.51 11.45
CA ARG A 51 5.85 16.37 12.59
C ARG A 51 6.84 16.21 13.73
N LEU A 52 7.21 14.98 14.06
CA LEU A 52 8.17 14.70 15.14
C LEU A 52 9.58 15.18 14.78
N GLY A 53 10.03 14.96 13.54
CA GLY A 53 11.33 15.43 13.07
C GLY A 53 11.45 16.95 13.09
N GLY A 54 10.45 17.66 12.54
CA GLY A 54 10.41 19.12 12.59
C GLY A 54 10.36 19.66 14.02
N LEU A 55 9.53 19.05 14.89
CA LEU A 55 9.46 19.42 16.30
C LEU A 55 10.80 19.21 17.02
N LEU A 56 11.48 18.09 16.78
CA LEU A 56 12.79 17.80 17.37
C LEU A 56 13.85 18.80 16.92
N ILE A 57 13.86 19.20 15.65
CA ILE A 57 14.79 20.23 15.14
C ILE A 57 14.53 21.57 15.83
N ILE A 58 13.26 21.97 15.97
CA ILE A 58 12.88 23.22 16.65
C ILE A 58 13.31 23.15 18.12
N LEU A 59 12.99 22.06 18.82
CA LEU A 59 13.36 21.87 20.23
C LEU A 59 14.88 21.88 20.40
N ALA A 60 15.62 21.17 19.55
CA ALA A 60 17.09 21.14 19.59
C ALA A 60 17.67 22.54 19.33
N SER A 61 17.15 23.26 18.33
CA SER A 61 17.62 24.60 17.98
C SER A 61 17.28 25.63 19.07
N ALA A 62 16.09 25.56 19.65
CA ALA A 62 15.63 26.45 20.72
C ALA A 62 16.30 26.14 22.07
N SER A 63 16.80 24.92 22.27
CA SER A 63 17.55 24.55 23.47
C SER A 63 19.03 24.90 23.40
N LEU A 64 19.60 25.15 22.20
CA LEU A 64 21.00 25.59 22.06
C LEU A 64 21.37 26.80 22.93
N PRO A 65 20.60 27.91 22.98
CA PRO A 65 20.92 29.04 23.86
C PRO A 65 20.94 28.68 25.35
N LEU A 66 20.07 27.77 25.78
CA LEU A 66 20.04 27.30 27.17
C LEU A 66 21.26 26.42 27.47
N LEU A 67 21.62 25.54 26.53
CA LEU A 67 22.78 24.67 26.65
C LEU A 67 24.10 25.44 26.64
N THR A 68 24.18 26.55 25.91
CA THR A 68 25.39 27.39 25.83
C THR A 68 25.55 28.34 27.02
N THR A 69 24.47 28.70 27.72
CA THR A 69 24.51 29.65 28.85
C THR A 69 24.75 28.98 30.20
N LEU A 70 24.31 27.72 30.39
CA LEU A 70 24.54 26.97 31.62
C LEU A 70 26.00 26.47 31.69
N GLU A 71 26.58 26.45 32.89
CA GLU A 71 27.86 25.81 33.19
C GLU A 71 27.63 24.47 33.89
N TYR A 72 28.19 23.39 33.34
CA TYR A 72 28.07 22.02 33.87
C TYR A 72 29.19 21.14 33.33
N GLU A 73 29.48 20.05 34.04
CA GLU A 73 30.69 19.22 33.89
C GLU A 73 30.83 18.46 32.55
N ASN A 74 29.82 18.52 31.66
CA ASN A 74 29.81 17.80 30.37
C ASN A 74 29.31 18.65 29.19
N LYS A 75 29.48 19.98 29.28
CA LYS A 75 28.94 20.93 28.30
C LYS A 75 29.35 20.65 26.86
N ASP A 76 30.64 20.47 26.61
CA ASP A 76 31.16 20.26 25.26
C ASP A 76 30.60 18.98 24.61
N PHE A 77 30.43 17.92 25.41
CA PHE A 77 29.82 16.67 24.95
C PHE A 77 28.35 16.88 24.55
N VAL A 78 27.56 17.57 25.38
CA VAL A 78 26.13 17.82 25.11
C VAL A 78 25.95 18.72 23.88
N LEU A 79 26.78 19.76 23.72
CA LEU A 79 26.74 20.63 22.54
C LEU A 79 27.11 19.85 21.26
N SER A 80 28.15 19.02 21.31
CA SER A 80 28.54 18.16 20.18
C SER A 80 27.42 17.18 19.81
N ALA A 81 26.83 16.51 20.81
CA ALA A 81 25.71 15.59 20.61
C ALA A 81 24.49 16.30 20.00
N ALA A 82 24.15 17.50 20.48
CA ALA A 82 23.06 18.30 19.93
C ALA A 82 23.32 18.66 18.45
N GLY A 83 24.54 19.07 18.11
CA GLY A 83 24.94 19.35 16.73
C GLY A 83 24.83 18.13 15.83
N VAL A 84 25.28 16.95 16.28
CA VAL A 84 25.15 15.69 15.54
C VAL A 84 23.68 15.32 15.35
N VAL A 85 22.85 15.44 16.39
CA VAL A 85 21.41 15.16 16.30
C VAL A 85 20.75 16.09 15.29
N ILE A 86 21.04 17.39 15.32
CA ILE A 86 20.52 18.35 14.34
C ILE A 86 20.96 17.94 12.93
N ALA A 87 22.26 17.68 12.71
CA ALA A 87 22.78 17.30 11.40
C ALA A 87 22.15 16.00 10.86
N VAL A 88 21.97 14.99 11.71
CA VAL A 88 21.30 13.73 11.36
C VAL A 88 19.82 13.98 11.02
N LEU A 89 19.09 14.76 11.83
CA LEU A 89 17.68 15.07 11.57
C LEU A 89 17.51 15.89 10.28
N THR A 90 18.38 16.88 10.05
CA THR A 90 18.38 17.66 8.81
C THR A 90 18.70 16.78 7.61
N GLY A 91 19.74 15.94 7.70
CA GLY A 91 20.08 14.99 6.64
C GLY A 91 18.94 14.02 6.34
N LEU A 92 18.30 13.47 7.38
CA LEU A 92 17.15 12.58 7.25
C LEU A 92 15.94 13.30 6.62
N GLN A 93 15.70 14.56 6.99
CA GLN A 93 14.65 15.38 6.39
C GLN A 93 14.91 15.64 4.90
N THR A 94 16.15 15.95 4.52
CA THR A 94 16.54 16.19 3.13
C THR A 94 16.48 14.93 2.28
N PHE A 95 17.00 13.79 2.79
CA PHE A 95 17.06 12.54 2.04
C PHE A 95 15.70 11.88 1.88
N TYR A 96 14.90 11.83 2.95
CA TYR A 96 13.71 11.00 2.93
C TYR A 96 12.52 11.67 2.23
N ARG A 97 12.59 12.97 1.92
CA ARG A 97 11.54 13.74 1.21
C ARG A 97 10.12 13.34 1.65
N TRP A 98 9.91 13.31 2.97
CA TRP A 98 8.70 12.76 3.62
C TRP A 98 7.38 13.25 3.02
N ASP A 99 7.36 14.51 2.55
CA ASP A 99 6.22 15.15 1.89
C ASP A 99 5.83 14.45 0.58
N LYS A 100 6.82 14.10 -0.24
CA LYS A 100 6.60 13.44 -1.54
C LYS A 100 6.14 12.01 -1.34
N SER A 101 6.76 11.25 -0.42
CA SER A 101 6.32 9.89 -0.10
C SER A 101 4.88 9.87 0.44
N TRP A 102 4.50 10.83 1.28
CA TRP A 102 3.13 10.96 1.77
C TRP A 102 2.14 11.25 0.63
N ALA A 103 2.47 12.18 -0.27
CA ALA A 103 1.62 12.53 -1.40
C ALA A 103 1.39 11.33 -2.34
N THR A 104 2.45 10.59 -2.67
CA THR A 104 2.35 9.37 -3.51
C THR A 104 1.49 8.29 -2.85
N LEU A 105 1.67 8.05 -1.55
CA LEU A 105 0.87 7.07 -0.82
C LEU A 105 -0.61 7.45 -0.75
N ARG A 106 -0.93 8.74 -0.52
CA ARG A 106 -2.33 9.22 -0.51
C ARG A 106 -2.96 9.18 -1.89
N ALA A 107 -2.20 9.48 -2.94
CA ALA A 107 -2.68 9.34 -4.32
C ALA A 107 -3.05 7.87 -4.62
N ALA A 108 -2.16 6.92 -4.27
CA ALA A 108 -2.43 5.50 -4.44
C ALA A 108 -3.66 5.02 -3.65
N GLU A 109 -3.82 5.47 -2.40
CA GLU A 109 -4.98 5.15 -1.58
C GLU A 109 -6.28 5.72 -2.15
N SER A 110 -6.26 6.96 -2.68
CA SER A 110 -7.43 7.56 -3.35
C SER A 110 -7.83 6.72 -4.56
N SER A 111 -6.87 6.36 -5.42
CA SER A 111 -7.13 5.50 -6.57
C SER A 111 -7.66 4.12 -6.19
N LEU A 112 -7.12 3.48 -5.14
CA LEU A 112 -7.65 2.20 -4.63
C LEU A 112 -9.07 2.34 -4.08
N THR A 113 -9.39 3.49 -3.47
CA THR A 113 -10.73 3.77 -2.95
C THR A 113 -11.74 3.95 -4.08
N GLU A 114 -11.38 4.69 -5.13
CA GLU A 114 -12.19 4.88 -6.32
C GLU A 114 -12.48 3.53 -7.01
N LEU A 115 -11.46 2.70 -7.21
CA LEU A 115 -11.62 1.35 -7.78
C LEU A 115 -12.54 0.46 -6.95
N LEU A 116 -12.46 0.56 -5.61
CA LEU A 116 -13.32 -0.20 -4.72
C LEU A 116 -14.78 0.25 -4.83
N TRP A 117 -15.03 1.56 -4.91
CA TRP A 117 -16.38 2.11 -5.08
C TRP A 117 -16.98 1.76 -6.43
N GLU A 118 -16.20 1.89 -7.51
CA GLU A 118 -16.64 1.50 -8.86
C GLU A 118 -16.98 0.01 -8.92
N TRP A 119 -16.15 -0.84 -8.30
CA TRP A 119 -16.43 -2.27 -8.20
C TRP A 119 -17.72 -2.52 -7.42
N ARG A 120 -17.92 -1.90 -6.26
CA ARG A 120 -19.14 -2.07 -5.46
C ARG A 120 -20.39 -1.69 -6.23
N LEU A 121 -20.36 -0.55 -6.92
CA LEU A 121 -21.49 -0.09 -7.72
C LEU A 121 -21.87 -1.13 -8.78
N ARG A 122 -20.87 -1.70 -9.48
CA ARG A 122 -21.12 -2.77 -10.47
C ARG A 122 -21.59 -4.09 -9.87
N GLN A 123 -21.18 -4.40 -8.64
CA GLN A 123 -21.70 -5.57 -7.92
C GLN A 123 -23.18 -5.38 -7.55
N GLU A 124 -23.58 -4.16 -7.16
CA GLU A 124 -24.98 -3.81 -6.91
C GLU A 124 -25.81 -3.83 -8.19
N GLU A 125 -25.30 -3.30 -9.31
CA GLU A 125 -25.95 -3.41 -10.63
C GLU A 125 -26.19 -4.88 -11.01
N ALA A 126 -25.20 -5.75 -10.80
CA ALA A 126 -25.32 -7.17 -11.09
C ALA A 126 -26.31 -7.90 -10.17
N ALA A 127 -26.59 -7.38 -8.97
CA ALA A 127 -27.58 -7.95 -8.06
C ALA A 127 -29.02 -7.80 -8.59
N GLY A 128 -29.26 -6.84 -9.49
CA GLY A 128 -30.53 -6.70 -10.22
C GLY A 128 -30.69 -7.64 -11.42
N LEU A 129 -29.64 -8.39 -11.77
CA LEU A 129 -29.61 -9.32 -12.89
C LEU A 129 -29.75 -10.77 -12.37
N THR A 130 -30.04 -11.72 -13.26
CA THR A 130 -30.13 -13.13 -12.90
C THR A 130 -29.36 -14.04 -13.86
N GLY A 131 -28.96 -15.21 -13.37
CA GLY A 131 -28.28 -16.23 -14.17
C GLY A 131 -26.89 -15.80 -14.67
N GLU A 132 -26.54 -16.26 -15.87
CA GLU A 132 -25.20 -16.08 -16.45
C GLU A 132 -24.83 -14.61 -16.68
N GLU A 133 -25.82 -13.75 -16.89
CA GLU A 133 -25.60 -12.32 -17.11
C GLU A 133 -25.12 -11.61 -15.85
N ALA A 134 -25.72 -11.92 -14.68
CA ALA A 134 -25.23 -11.43 -13.39
C ALA A 134 -23.78 -11.86 -13.15
N ASP A 135 -23.49 -13.15 -13.36
CA ASP A 135 -22.14 -13.71 -13.20
C ASP A 135 -21.10 -13.04 -14.10
N ARG A 136 -21.45 -12.79 -15.36
CA ARG A 136 -20.58 -12.12 -16.33
C ARG A 136 -20.25 -10.70 -15.88
N VAL A 137 -21.25 -9.94 -15.42
CA VAL A 137 -21.05 -8.57 -14.92
C VAL A 137 -20.16 -8.57 -13.67
N ARG A 138 -20.44 -9.44 -12.70
CA ARG A 138 -19.64 -9.54 -11.46
C ARG A 138 -18.18 -9.90 -11.72
N ARG A 139 -17.93 -10.86 -12.63
CA ARG A 139 -16.57 -11.25 -13.04
C ARG A 139 -15.84 -10.09 -13.73
N ALA A 140 -16.46 -9.48 -14.74
CA ALA A 140 -15.86 -8.36 -15.46
C ALA A 140 -15.53 -7.17 -14.54
N ALA A 141 -16.40 -6.85 -13.58
CA ALA A 141 -16.15 -5.81 -12.59
C ALA A 141 -14.93 -6.16 -11.71
N THR A 142 -14.82 -7.41 -11.28
CA THR A 142 -13.71 -7.88 -10.43
C THR A 142 -12.39 -7.89 -11.19
N GLU A 143 -12.37 -8.33 -12.43
CA GLU A 143 -11.18 -8.29 -13.30
C GLU A 143 -10.71 -6.86 -13.54
N ARG A 144 -11.64 -5.93 -13.79
CA ARG A 144 -11.33 -4.51 -13.96
C ARG A 144 -10.75 -3.91 -12.68
N MET A 145 -11.33 -4.20 -11.51
CA MET A 145 -10.79 -3.75 -10.23
C MET A 145 -9.36 -4.26 -10.02
N LEU A 146 -9.12 -5.56 -10.25
CA LEU A 146 -7.79 -6.17 -10.08
C LEU A 146 -6.77 -5.62 -11.09
N ALA A 147 -7.20 -5.32 -12.32
CA ALA A 147 -6.35 -4.64 -13.31
C ALA A 147 -5.97 -3.23 -12.85
N GLY A 148 -6.93 -2.44 -12.37
CA GLY A 148 -6.66 -1.12 -11.81
C GLY A 148 -5.72 -1.17 -10.60
N VAL A 149 -5.87 -2.15 -9.72
CA VAL A 149 -4.97 -2.34 -8.57
C VAL A 149 -3.54 -2.65 -9.02
N ARG A 150 -3.37 -3.46 -10.07
CA ARG A 150 -2.03 -3.73 -10.64
C ARG A 150 -1.40 -2.46 -11.20
N GLU A 151 -2.19 -1.65 -11.89
CA GLU A 151 -1.74 -0.39 -12.47
C GLU A 151 -1.29 0.61 -11.39
N VAL A 152 -2.06 0.75 -10.31
CA VAL A 152 -1.68 1.61 -9.16
C VAL A 152 -0.33 1.17 -8.58
N ARG A 153 -0.12 -0.13 -8.41
CA ARG A 153 1.15 -0.67 -7.89
C ARG A 153 2.31 -0.53 -8.88
N HIS A 154 2.03 -0.62 -10.18
CA HIS A 154 3.03 -0.43 -11.21
C HIS A 154 3.54 1.01 -11.19
N ARG A 155 2.63 1.99 -11.21
CA ARG A 155 2.96 3.42 -11.12
C ARG A 155 3.74 3.76 -9.86
N GLU A 156 3.33 3.23 -8.70
CA GLU A 156 4.08 3.43 -7.46
C GLU A 156 5.51 2.89 -7.56
N SER A 157 5.69 1.73 -8.21
CA SER A 157 7.02 1.14 -8.40
C SER A 157 7.86 2.04 -9.32
N GLU A 158 7.29 2.54 -10.42
CA GLU A 158 7.97 3.48 -11.31
C GLU A 158 8.36 4.77 -10.61
N ASP A 159 7.45 5.35 -9.81
CA ASP A 159 7.72 6.55 -9.03
C ASP A 159 8.85 6.32 -8.02
N TYR A 160 8.84 5.18 -7.33
CA TYR A 160 9.89 4.78 -6.40
C TYR A 160 11.26 4.62 -7.09
N PHE A 161 11.31 3.96 -8.26
CA PHE A 161 12.56 3.79 -9.01
C PHE A 161 13.05 5.08 -9.67
N ALA A 162 12.13 5.96 -10.10
CA ALA A 162 12.48 7.28 -10.60
C ALA A 162 13.15 8.13 -9.51
N GLU A 163 12.75 7.96 -8.26
CA GLU A 163 13.36 8.62 -7.10
C GLU A 163 14.73 8.04 -6.72
N LEU A 164 14.99 6.76 -7.00
CA LEU A 164 16.29 6.12 -6.79
C LEU A 164 17.38 6.55 -7.79
N ARG A 165 17.05 7.38 -8.80
CA ARG A 165 18.07 7.92 -9.70
C ARG A 165 19.06 8.78 -8.91
N PHE A 166 20.29 8.29 -8.81
CA PHE A 166 21.42 9.01 -8.23
C PHE A 166 21.54 10.42 -8.82
N PRO A 167 22.01 11.43 -8.06
CA PRO A 167 22.25 12.75 -8.60
C PRO A 167 23.17 12.61 -9.80
N ALA A 168 22.67 12.91 -11.01
CA ALA A 168 23.50 12.94 -12.19
C ALA A 168 24.57 14.01 -11.94
N ALA A 169 25.83 13.59 -11.84
CA ALA A 169 26.95 14.52 -11.87
C ALA A 169 26.79 15.35 -13.14
N ARG A 170 26.59 16.66 -13.00
CA ARG A 170 26.51 17.57 -14.15
C ARG A 170 27.71 17.30 -15.06
N PRO A 171 27.52 17.02 -16.36
CA PRO A 171 28.65 17.03 -17.29
C PRO A 171 29.23 18.45 -17.29
N ARG A 172 30.54 18.52 -17.06
CA ARG A 172 31.33 19.76 -17.15
C ARG A 172 31.43 20.22 -18.59
#